data_AF-A0A2U1VX55-F1
#
_entry.id   AF-A0A2U1VX55-F1
#
_cell.length_a   1.000
_cell.length_b   1.000
_cell.length_c   1.000
_cell.angle_alpha   90.00
_cell.angle_beta   90.00
_cell.angle_gamma   90.00
#
_symmetry.space_group_name_H-M   'P 1'
#
loop_
_entity.id
_entity.type
_entity.pdbx_description
1 polymer ?
#
loop_
_entity_poly.entity_id
_entity_poly.type
_entity_poly.pdbx_seq_one_letter_code
_entity_poly.pdbx_strand_id
1 'polypeptide(L)'
;MEAVAGLTPALNGKAPLASPSFTGAVALASGSAAAPALTFTGDTNTGLHRPAPDTLGFATGGVQRTTLDSGGTLVHGHTAGVSIGGAGGASPVVQAHGTSWSSGIGACRWDGASVYGAQLSIAKSRGTAVGTRGAVQSGDECGRVWFTADDGSAFLPAADIRCWVDGTPAAGSVPGMLAFGTTPSGGTTPVERLRIGNDGTVTHRSNATVVIDANSHLGLRSYTVATLPSAAAAGRLICVSNGTGNKRLAVSDGTGWRWPDGALVS
;
A
#
# COMPACT_ATOMS: atom_id res chain seq x y z
N MET A 1 20.10 -51.80 -44.26
CA MET A 1 19.45 -50.53 -43.86
C MET A 1 18.50 -50.86 -42.70
N GLU A 2 18.97 -51.28 -41.54
CA GLU A 2 19.81 -50.57 -40.57
C GLU A 2 19.30 -49.16 -40.23
N ALA A 3 18.54 -49.11 -39.14
CA ALA A 3 18.28 -48.02 -38.21
C ALA A 3 17.91 -46.63 -38.76
N VAL A 4 16.61 -46.47 -39.10
CA VAL A 4 15.80 -45.28 -38.75
C VAL A 4 15.13 -45.49 -37.37
N ALA A 5 15.67 -46.38 -36.55
CA ALA A 5 15.06 -46.80 -35.29
C ALA A 5 15.64 -45.98 -34.13
N GLY A 6 15.03 -44.83 -33.84
CA GLY A 6 15.26 -44.10 -32.58
C GLY A 6 15.42 -42.59 -32.69
N LEU A 7 16.04 -42.07 -33.75
CA LEU A 7 16.28 -40.62 -33.90
C LEU A 7 15.03 -39.85 -34.38
N THR A 8 14.28 -40.39 -35.35
CA THR A 8 13.00 -39.84 -35.79
C THR A 8 11.94 -39.91 -34.70
N PRO A 9 11.76 -41.01 -33.93
CA PRO A 9 10.88 -41.05 -32.75
C PRO A 9 11.19 -40.00 -31.66
N ALA A 10 12.46 -39.64 -31.44
CA ALA A 10 12.86 -38.68 -30.41
C ALA A 10 12.75 -37.21 -30.87
N LEU A 11 13.04 -36.90 -32.14
CA LEU A 11 12.75 -35.58 -32.75
C LEU A 11 11.24 -35.38 -33.00
N ASN A 12 10.51 -36.45 -33.39
CA ASN A 12 9.04 -36.59 -33.30
C ASN A 12 8.52 -36.47 -31.86
N GLY A 13 9.40 -36.56 -30.87
CA GLY A 13 9.05 -36.46 -29.47
C GLY A 13 8.91 -35.02 -28.96
N LYS A 14 9.46 -33.99 -29.65
CA LYS A 14 9.40 -32.59 -29.16
C LYS A 14 9.16 -31.50 -30.23
N ALA A 15 9.61 -31.63 -31.48
CA ALA A 15 9.19 -30.82 -32.65
C ALA A 15 9.89 -31.31 -33.95
N PRO A 16 9.25 -32.16 -34.80
CA PRO A 16 9.96 -33.01 -35.79
C PRO A 16 10.37 -32.47 -37.17
N LEU A 17 10.39 -31.18 -37.44
CA LEU A 17 10.91 -30.68 -38.73
C LEU A 17 11.62 -29.34 -38.58
N ALA A 18 12.52 -29.01 -39.50
CA ALA A 18 13.26 -27.75 -39.53
C ALA A 18 12.36 -26.49 -39.58
N SER A 19 11.05 -26.64 -39.77
CA SER A 19 10.04 -25.57 -39.77
C SER A 19 8.66 -26.14 -39.47
N PRO A 20 8.31 -26.45 -38.20
CA PRO A 20 6.98 -26.95 -37.88
C PRO A 20 5.97 -25.82 -38.12
N SER A 21 5.02 -26.05 -39.03
CA SER A 21 3.90 -25.14 -39.27
C SER A 21 2.69 -25.61 -38.47
N PHE A 22 2.27 -24.82 -37.48
CA PHE A 22 1.01 -25.03 -36.78
C PHE A 22 -0.07 -24.21 -37.48
N THR A 23 -0.97 -24.86 -38.21
CA THR A 23 -2.06 -24.20 -38.95
C THR A 23 -3.30 -23.93 -38.10
N GLY A 24 -3.21 -24.18 -36.79
CA GLY A 24 -4.30 -24.02 -35.82
C GLY A 24 -3.77 -23.81 -34.40
N ALA A 25 -4.68 -23.74 -33.42
CA ALA A 25 -4.31 -23.54 -32.03
C ALA A 25 -3.50 -24.72 -31.47
N VAL A 26 -2.41 -24.42 -30.77
CA VAL A 26 -1.63 -25.41 -30.04
C VAL A 26 -2.27 -25.63 -28.67
N ALA A 27 -2.93 -26.77 -28.50
CA ALA A 27 -3.53 -27.16 -27.23
C ALA A 27 -2.53 -28.00 -26.41
N LEU A 28 -2.44 -27.70 -25.11
CA LEU A 28 -1.62 -28.45 -24.15
C LEU A 28 -2.55 -29.15 -23.15
N ALA A 29 -2.13 -30.31 -22.64
CA ALA A 29 -2.75 -30.87 -21.44
C ALA A 29 -2.60 -29.90 -20.25
N SER A 30 -3.35 -30.10 -19.17
CA SER A 30 -3.24 -29.19 -18.01
C SER A 30 -1.86 -29.23 -17.36
N GLY A 31 -1.23 -30.41 -17.26
CA GLY A 31 -0.01 -30.61 -16.48
C GLY A 31 -0.24 -30.35 -14.97
N SER A 32 0.86 -30.36 -14.22
CA SER A 32 0.89 -30.00 -12.80
C SER A 32 2.13 -29.17 -12.50
N ALA A 33 2.26 -28.65 -11.28
CA ALA A 33 3.49 -27.97 -10.87
C ALA A 33 4.72 -28.89 -10.94
N ALA A 34 4.56 -30.18 -10.56
CA ALA A 34 5.62 -31.18 -10.59
C ALA A 34 5.95 -31.69 -12.01
N ALA A 35 4.98 -31.60 -12.93
CA ALA A 35 5.13 -32.00 -14.33
C ALA A 35 4.35 -31.01 -15.23
N PRO A 36 4.92 -29.83 -15.54
CA PRO A 36 4.25 -28.84 -16.36
C PRO A 36 4.00 -29.34 -17.79
N ALA A 37 2.93 -28.85 -18.40
CA ALA A 37 2.51 -29.29 -19.73
C ALA A 37 3.44 -28.78 -20.84
N LEU A 38 3.93 -27.54 -20.68
CA LEU A 38 5.05 -27.02 -21.44
C LEU A 38 6.27 -27.04 -20.52
N THR A 39 7.31 -27.76 -20.91
CA THR A 39 8.51 -27.96 -20.10
C THR A 39 9.76 -28.05 -20.97
N PHE A 40 10.94 -28.04 -20.34
CA PHE A 40 12.23 -28.06 -21.03
C PHE A 40 12.81 -29.48 -21.03
N THR A 41 13.48 -29.86 -22.12
CA THR A 41 14.21 -31.13 -22.17
C THR A 41 15.30 -31.12 -21.09
N GLY A 42 15.28 -32.11 -20.19
CA GLY A 42 16.23 -32.20 -19.07
C GLY A 42 15.81 -31.46 -17.79
N ASP A 43 14.79 -30.60 -17.85
CA ASP A 43 14.19 -29.94 -16.69
C ASP A 43 12.67 -30.03 -16.78
N THR A 44 12.15 -31.22 -16.45
CA THR A 44 10.73 -31.56 -16.61
C THR A 44 9.83 -31.01 -15.51
N ASN A 45 10.39 -30.26 -14.55
CA ASN A 45 9.66 -29.72 -13.40
C ASN A 45 9.62 -28.18 -13.40
N THR A 46 10.11 -27.57 -14.49
CA THR A 46 10.04 -26.14 -14.77
C THR A 46 9.22 -25.90 -16.03
N GLY A 47 8.27 -24.96 -15.97
CA GLY A 47 7.42 -24.66 -17.12
C GLY A 47 6.04 -24.09 -16.81
N LEU A 48 5.13 -24.23 -17.78
CA LEU A 48 3.75 -23.73 -17.71
C LEU A 48 2.77 -24.89 -17.50
N HIS A 49 1.80 -24.69 -16.60
CA HIS A 49 0.71 -25.62 -16.37
C HIS A 49 -0.59 -24.86 -16.09
N ARG A 50 -1.70 -25.60 -16.08
CA ARG A 50 -3.05 -25.10 -15.83
C ARG A 50 -3.61 -25.73 -14.55
N PRO A 51 -3.44 -25.10 -13.38
CA PRO A 51 -3.87 -25.68 -12.10
C PRO A 51 -5.39 -25.82 -11.95
N ALA A 52 -6.17 -24.98 -12.64
CA ALA A 52 -7.63 -24.94 -12.61
C ALA A 52 -8.17 -24.39 -13.95
N PRO A 53 -9.49 -24.46 -14.24
CA PRO A 53 -10.09 -23.70 -15.33
C PRO A 53 -9.69 -22.21 -15.24
N ASP A 54 -9.45 -21.60 -16.39
CA ASP A 54 -9.16 -20.16 -16.54
C ASP A 54 -8.03 -19.63 -15.64
N THR A 55 -7.05 -20.47 -15.28
CA THR A 55 -5.90 -20.11 -14.46
C THR A 55 -4.62 -20.61 -15.10
N LEU A 56 -3.63 -19.74 -15.27
CA LEU A 56 -2.30 -20.09 -15.76
C LEU A 56 -1.30 -20.14 -14.60
N GLY A 57 -0.53 -21.22 -14.49
CA GLY A 57 0.48 -21.43 -13.46
C GLY A 57 1.89 -21.52 -14.04
N PHE A 58 2.84 -20.88 -13.35
CA PHE A 58 4.28 -20.97 -13.62
C PHE A 58 4.93 -21.81 -12.53
N ALA A 59 5.65 -22.85 -12.92
CA ALA A 59 6.35 -23.74 -11.99
C ALA A 59 7.86 -23.71 -12.21
N THR A 60 8.61 -23.79 -11.10
CA THR A 60 10.07 -24.03 -11.10
C THR A 60 10.43 -25.00 -9.99
N GLY A 61 11.29 -25.97 -10.28
CA GLY A 61 11.70 -26.97 -9.28
C GLY A 61 10.53 -27.82 -8.78
N GLY A 62 9.50 -28.02 -9.61
CA GLY A 62 8.31 -28.82 -9.27
C GLY A 62 7.28 -28.10 -8.39
N VAL A 63 7.45 -26.80 -8.14
CA VAL A 63 6.57 -26.01 -7.28
C VAL A 63 5.98 -24.85 -8.07
N GLN A 64 4.68 -24.60 -7.88
CA GLN A 64 4.01 -23.44 -8.44
C GLN A 64 4.55 -22.17 -7.78
N ARG A 65 5.08 -21.24 -8.58
CA ARG A 65 5.65 -19.96 -8.12
C ARG A 65 4.70 -18.81 -8.32
N THR A 66 4.01 -18.78 -9.47
CA THR A 66 3.16 -17.67 -9.84
C THR A 66 1.88 -18.17 -10.51
N THR A 67 0.75 -17.52 -10.25
CA THR A 67 -0.52 -17.74 -10.94
C THR A 67 -1.10 -16.46 -11.51
N LEU A 68 -1.80 -16.60 -12.63
CA LEU A 68 -2.71 -15.59 -13.19
C LEU A 68 -4.10 -16.22 -13.36
N ASP A 69 -5.12 -15.63 -12.76
CA ASP A 69 -6.50 -16.13 -12.81
C ASP A 69 -7.41 -15.33 -13.76
N SER A 70 -8.66 -15.77 -13.90
CA SER A 70 -9.68 -15.12 -14.73
C SER A 70 -10.15 -13.76 -14.23
N GLY A 71 -9.90 -13.44 -12.96
CA GLY A 71 -10.08 -12.10 -12.40
C GLY A 71 -8.92 -11.15 -12.71
N GLY A 72 -7.84 -11.65 -13.33
CA GLY A 72 -6.62 -10.91 -13.64
C GLY A 72 -5.63 -10.84 -12.47
N THR A 73 -5.87 -11.56 -11.37
CA THR A 73 -4.98 -11.54 -10.19
C THR A 73 -3.68 -12.26 -10.52
N LEU A 74 -2.56 -11.55 -10.38
CA LEU A 74 -1.21 -12.07 -10.42
C LEU A 74 -0.70 -12.33 -9.00
N VAL A 75 -0.50 -13.59 -8.65
CA VAL A 75 -0.08 -14.00 -7.30
C VAL A 75 1.26 -14.71 -7.38
N HIS A 76 2.25 -14.22 -6.64
CA HIS A 76 3.53 -14.89 -6.45
C HIS A 76 3.62 -15.51 -5.05
N GLY A 77 4.12 -16.75 -4.95
CA GLY A 77 4.35 -17.45 -3.68
C GLY A 77 3.11 -18.04 -3.01
N HIS A 78 1.93 -17.97 -3.66
CA HIS A 78 0.68 -18.58 -3.20
C HIS A 78 -0.14 -19.10 -4.40
N THR A 79 -1.19 -19.87 -4.16
CA THR A 79 -2.02 -20.48 -5.22
C THR A 79 -3.25 -19.66 -5.60
N ALA A 80 -3.65 -18.72 -4.75
CA ALA A 80 -4.81 -17.84 -4.92
C ALA A 80 -4.56 -16.47 -4.29
N GLY A 81 -5.32 -15.46 -4.72
CA GLY A 81 -5.31 -14.15 -4.06
C GLY A 81 -5.89 -14.24 -2.65
N VAL A 82 -5.33 -13.49 -1.72
CA VAL A 82 -5.83 -13.35 -0.34
C VAL A 82 -6.53 -12.00 -0.21
N SER A 83 -7.63 -11.97 0.55
CA SER A 83 -8.34 -10.73 0.90
C SER A 83 -7.58 -9.98 1.98
N ILE A 84 -7.39 -8.67 1.77
CA ILE A 84 -6.64 -7.79 2.68
C ILE A 84 -7.55 -6.59 3.03
N GLY A 85 -7.82 -6.37 4.32
CA GLY A 85 -8.60 -5.22 4.82
C GLY A 85 -9.97 -5.52 5.49
N GLY A 86 -10.26 -6.77 5.87
CA GLY A 86 -11.46 -7.18 6.62
C GLY A 86 -12.72 -7.44 5.77
N ALA A 87 -13.90 -7.44 6.41
CA ALA A 87 -15.20 -7.62 5.73
C ALA A 87 -15.50 -6.41 4.81
N GLY A 88 -15.12 -6.53 3.54
CA GLY A 88 -15.11 -5.44 2.56
C GLY A 88 -13.72 -5.11 1.98
N GLY A 89 -12.68 -5.85 2.37
CA GLY A 89 -11.33 -5.72 1.82
C GLY A 89 -11.29 -6.02 0.32
N ALA A 90 -10.50 -5.23 -0.41
CA ALA A 90 -10.21 -5.48 -1.81
C ALA A 90 -9.01 -6.43 -1.89
N SER A 91 -9.12 -7.53 -2.64
CA SER A 91 -7.96 -8.35 -2.98
C SER A 91 -7.10 -7.59 -3.99
N PRO A 92 -5.87 -7.17 -3.64
CA PRO A 92 -5.01 -6.52 -4.63
C PRO A 92 -4.72 -7.50 -5.77
N VAL A 93 -4.75 -6.97 -6.99
CA VAL A 93 -4.55 -7.75 -8.22
C VAL A 93 -3.11 -8.29 -8.29
N VAL A 94 -2.13 -7.61 -7.68
CA VAL A 94 -0.76 -8.10 -7.58
C VAL A 94 -0.46 -8.44 -6.13
N GLN A 95 -0.04 -9.67 -5.86
CA GLN A 95 0.30 -10.14 -4.52
C GLN A 95 1.65 -10.86 -4.51
N ALA A 96 2.47 -10.56 -3.51
CA ALA A 96 3.73 -11.26 -3.26
C ALA A 96 3.69 -11.89 -1.87
N HIS A 97 3.72 -13.22 -1.82
CA HIS A 97 3.64 -14.03 -0.61
C HIS A 97 4.94 -14.77 -0.35
N GLY A 98 5.25 -14.97 0.92
CA GLY A 98 6.41 -15.77 1.33
C GLY A 98 6.67 -15.66 2.82
N THR A 99 7.50 -16.57 3.34
CA THR A 99 7.85 -16.66 4.76
C THR A 99 9.19 -15.97 5.10
N SER A 100 9.82 -15.33 4.12
CA SER A 100 11.13 -14.68 4.28
C SER A 100 11.01 -13.15 4.23
N TRP A 101 12.10 -12.46 4.54
CA TRP A 101 12.20 -11.01 4.40
C TRP A 101 12.05 -10.52 2.94
N SER A 102 12.12 -11.41 1.96
CA SER A 102 11.99 -11.07 0.54
C SER A 102 10.54 -10.97 0.05
N SER A 103 9.55 -11.15 0.93
CA SER A 103 8.12 -10.99 0.61
C SER A 103 7.78 -9.51 0.44
N GLY A 104 8.01 -8.95 -0.74
CA GLY A 104 7.76 -7.54 -1.02
C GLY A 104 7.81 -7.17 -2.50
N ILE A 105 7.53 -5.91 -2.78
CA ILE A 105 7.61 -5.31 -4.12
C ILE A 105 8.63 -4.17 -4.06
N GLY A 106 9.68 -4.24 -4.88
CA GLY A 106 10.76 -3.25 -4.93
C GLY A 106 10.82 -2.51 -6.27
N ALA A 107 11.22 -1.24 -6.23
CA ALA A 107 11.50 -0.43 -7.42
C ALA A 107 12.93 0.12 -7.33
N CYS A 108 13.79 -0.21 -8.30
CA CYS A 108 15.20 0.16 -8.32
C CYS A 108 15.55 0.89 -9.63
N ARG A 109 16.27 2.01 -9.54
CA ARG A 109 16.78 2.76 -10.70
C ARG A 109 18.29 2.97 -10.55
N TRP A 110 19.04 2.73 -11.62
CA TRP A 110 20.47 3.01 -11.73
C TRP A 110 20.70 3.99 -12.86
N ASP A 111 20.90 5.26 -12.53
CA ASP A 111 21.13 6.34 -13.48
C ASP A 111 22.16 7.31 -12.91
N GLY A 112 23.18 7.64 -13.70
CA GLY A 112 24.28 8.52 -13.32
C GLY A 112 24.09 9.99 -13.69
N ALA A 113 23.04 10.34 -14.43
CA ALA A 113 22.86 11.70 -14.96
C ALA A 113 21.64 12.45 -14.40
N SER A 114 20.49 11.78 -14.20
CA SER A 114 19.26 12.44 -13.75
C SER A 114 19.16 12.53 -12.22
N VAL A 115 18.46 13.56 -11.72
CA VAL A 115 18.16 13.75 -10.27
C VAL A 115 16.94 12.95 -9.76
N TYR A 116 16.25 12.20 -10.62
CA TYR A 116 14.98 11.53 -10.28
C TYR A 116 15.20 10.07 -9.88
N GLY A 117 14.47 9.60 -8.87
CA GLY A 117 14.55 8.23 -8.33
C GLY A 117 13.51 7.25 -8.90
N ALA A 118 13.49 6.03 -8.36
CA ALA A 118 12.41 5.06 -8.60
C ALA A 118 11.10 5.54 -7.94
N GLN A 119 9.94 5.06 -8.42
CA GLN A 119 8.64 5.58 -8.04
C GLN A 119 7.62 4.48 -7.73
N LEU A 120 6.76 4.76 -6.74
CA LEU A 120 5.44 4.15 -6.61
C LEU A 120 4.39 5.19 -7.04
N SER A 121 3.60 4.88 -8.06
CA SER A 121 2.59 5.79 -8.62
C SER A 121 1.19 5.30 -8.29
N ILE A 122 0.38 6.18 -7.70
CA ILE A 122 -1.03 5.92 -7.39
C ILE A 122 -1.84 7.07 -7.99
N ALA A 123 -2.82 6.75 -8.81
CA ALA A 123 -3.62 7.74 -9.52
C ALA A 123 -5.11 7.36 -9.50
N LYS A 124 -5.96 8.36 -9.25
CA LYS A 124 -7.41 8.23 -9.30
C LYS A 124 -7.97 9.06 -10.44
N SER A 125 -8.94 8.49 -11.16
CA SER A 125 -9.83 9.24 -12.04
C SER A 125 -11.29 8.98 -11.68
N ARG A 126 -12.18 9.94 -11.96
CA ARG A 126 -13.63 9.73 -11.95
C ARG A 126 -14.17 9.26 -13.32
N GLY A 127 -13.30 8.96 -14.29
CA GLY A 127 -13.72 8.36 -15.56
C GLY A 127 -14.46 7.04 -15.32
N THR A 128 -15.54 6.78 -16.05
CA THR A 128 -16.40 5.61 -15.85
C THR A 128 -15.93 4.36 -16.60
N ALA A 129 -14.88 4.47 -17.40
CA ALA A 129 -14.23 3.36 -18.09
C ALA A 129 -12.69 3.47 -18.00
N VAL A 130 -12.01 2.32 -17.94
CA VAL A 130 -10.54 2.25 -17.94
C VAL A 130 -9.99 2.96 -19.18
N GLY A 131 -9.01 3.84 -18.97
CA GLY A 131 -8.42 4.67 -20.03
C GLY A 131 -9.11 6.02 -20.28
N THR A 132 -10.28 6.27 -19.67
CA THR A 132 -10.95 7.59 -19.74
C THR A 132 -10.59 8.49 -18.56
N ARG A 133 -10.75 9.82 -18.72
CA ARG A 133 -10.46 10.81 -17.68
C ARG A 133 -11.74 11.50 -17.22
N GLY A 134 -11.99 11.48 -15.92
CA GLY A 134 -12.92 12.37 -15.22
C GLY A 134 -12.17 13.11 -14.11
N ALA A 135 -12.36 14.43 -14.03
CA ALA A 135 -11.78 15.25 -12.98
C ALA A 135 -12.23 14.74 -11.60
N VAL A 136 -11.31 14.68 -10.65
CA VAL A 136 -11.64 14.45 -9.24
C VAL A 136 -12.32 15.69 -8.66
N GLN A 137 -12.93 15.56 -7.49
CA GLN A 137 -13.55 16.66 -6.73
C GLN A 137 -13.04 16.69 -5.29
N SER A 138 -13.30 17.79 -4.57
CA SER A 138 -12.95 17.91 -3.15
C SER A 138 -13.50 16.73 -2.34
N GLY A 139 -12.66 16.14 -1.49
CA GLY A 139 -13.01 14.98 -0.69
C GLY A 139 -12.90 13.63 -1.41
N ASP A 140 -12.46 13.58 -2.66
CA ASP A 140 -12.11 12.30 -3.30
C ASP A 140 -10.77 11.78 -2.75
N GLU A 141 -10.68 10.48 -2.42
CA GLU A 141 -9.40 9.82 -2.10
C GLU A 141 -8.60 9.62 -3.40
N CYS A 142 -7.38 10.14 -3.44
CA CYS A 142 -6.44 9.95 -4.56
C CYS A 142 -5.75 8.59 -4.49
N GLY A 143 -5.43 8.13 -3.28
CA GLY A 143 -4.69 6.90 -3.04
C GLY A 143 -4.39 6.67 -1.57
N ARG A 144 -3.99 5.44 -1.24
CA ARG A 144 -3.72 4.99 0.13
C ARG A 144 -2.57 4.00 0.18
N VAL A 145 -1.71 4.16 1.18
CA VAL A 145 -0.86 3.09 1.70
C VAL A 145 -1.56 2.52 2.92
N TRP A 146 -1.91 1.23 2.85
CA TRP A 146 -2.75 0.58 3.85
C TRP A 146 -1.96 -0.45 4.62
N PHE A 147 -1.89 -0.30 5.94
CA PHE A 147 -1.25 -1.26 6.83
C PHE A 147 -2.32 -2.12 7.49
N THR A 148 -2.30 -3.41 7.20
CA THR A 148 -3.22 -4.40 7.76
C THR A 148 -2.46 -5.50 8.49
N ALA A 149 -3.10 -6.13 9.47
CA ALA A 149 -2.53 -7.24 10.23
C ALA A 149 -3.57 -8.35 10.43
N ASP A 150 -3.11 -9.60 10.47
CA ASP A 150 -3.96 -10.76 10.74
C ASP A 150 -4.34 -10.79 12.23
N ASP A 151 -5.64 -10.89 12.53
CA ASP A 151 -6.17 -11.00 13.90
C ASP A 151 -6.42 -12.45 14.34
N GLY A 152 -5.97 -13.43 13.55
CA GLY A 152 -6.27 -14.85 13.67
C GLY A 152 -7.42 -15.32 12.78
N SER A 153 -8.16 -14.40 12.15
CA SER A 153 -9.28 -14.71 11.25
C SER A 153 -9.22 -13.94 9.92
N ALA A 154 -8.78 -12.69 9.94
CA ALA A 154 -8.66 -11.85 8.75
C ALA A 154 -7.55 -10.80 8.88
N PHE A 155 -7.03 -10.34 7.74
CA PHE A 155 -6.20 -9.14 7.69
C PHE A 155 -7.04 -7.89 7.89
N LEU A 156 -6.95 -7.25 9.05
CA LEU A 156 -7.71 -6.06 9.42
C LEU A 156 -6.86 -4.77 9.38
N PRO A 157 -7.48 -3.61 9.13
CA PRO A 157 -6.81 -2.30 9.14
C PRO A 157 -6.20 -1.91 10.50
N ALA A 158 -4.88 -1.75 10.53
CA ALA A 158 -4.16 -1.28 11.72
C ALA A 158 -3.80 0.22 11.64
N ALA A 159 -3.41 0.70 10.44
CA ALA A 159 -3.07 2.09 10.17
C ALA A 159 -3.14 2.40 8.68
N ASP A 160 -3.10 3.68 8.33
CA ASP A 160 -3.00 4.11 6.93
C ASP A 160 -2.28 5.46 6.74
N ILE A 161 -1.85 5.67 5.50
CA ILE A 161 -1.44 6.96 4.96
C ILE A 161 -2.28 7.20 3.71
N ARG A 162 -2.99 8.33 3.64
CA ARG A 162 -3.97 8.63 2.58
C ARG A 162 -3.73 9.99 1.97
N CYS A 163 -3.84 10.07 0.66
CA CYS A 163 -3.91 11.33 -0.06
C CYS A 163 -5.36 11.60 -0.48
N TRP A 164 -5.83 12.81 -0.22
CA TRP A 164 -7.16 13.27 -0.58
C TRP A 164 -7.09 14.57 -1.38
N VAL A 165 -8.08 14.81 -2.22
CA VAL A 165 -8.31 16.11 -2.82
C VAL A 165 -8.83 17.07 -1.76
N ASP A 166 -8.10 18.15 -1.52
CA ASP A 166 -8.37 19.12 -0.45
C ASP A 166 -8.55 20.51 -1.06
N GLY A 167 -9.77 20.82 -1.48
CA GLY A 167 -10.11 22.01 -2.27
C GLY A 167 -10.70 21.66 -3.63
N THR A 168 -11.07 22.69 -4.40
CA THR A 168 -11.72 22.50 -5.71
C THR A 168 -10.67 22.29 -6.81
N PRO A 169 -10.63 21.15 -7.51
CA PRO A 169 -9.74 20.94 -8.64
C PRO A 169 -10.06 21.87 -9.82
N ALA A 170 -9.02 22.27 -10.55
CA ALA A 170 -9.10 22.99 -11.80
C ALA A 170 -8.21 22.32 -12.85
N ALA A 171 -8.30 22.74 -14.11
CA ALA A 171 -7.40 22.24 -15.15
C ALA A 171 -5.93 22.52 -14.75
N GLY A 172 -5.13 21.46 -14.64
CA GLY A 172 -3.72 21.55 -14.24
C GLY A 172 -3.46 21.76 -12.73
N SER A 173 -4.50 21.79 -11.88
CA SER A 173 -4.35 21.98 -10.45
C SER A 173 -5.27 21.05 -9.67
N VAL A 174 -4.69 20.17 -8.86
CA VAL A 174 -5.41 19.29 -7.94
C VAL A 174 -4.80 19.49 -6.54
N PRO A 175 -5.38 20.38 -5.72
CA PRO A 175 -4.95 20.57 -4.35
C PRO A 175 -5.06 19.25 -3.57
N GLY A 176 -3.98 18.83 -2.93
CA GLY A 176 -3.91 17.55 -2.22
C GLY A 176 -3.51 17.72 -0.76
N MET A 177 -4.14 16.94 0.12
CA MET A 177 -3.71 16.76 1.51
C MET A 177 -3.18 15.35 1.75
N LEU A 178 -2.31 15.20 2.74
CA LEU A 178 -1.82 13.92 3.23
C LEU A 178 -2.29 13.72 4.68
N ALA A 179 -2.92 12.58 4.96
CA ALA A 179 -3.42 12.21 6.27
C ALA A 179 -2.80 10.88 6.76
N PHE A 180 -2.54 10.80 8.05
CA PHE A 180 -2.00 9.61 8.73
C PHE A 180 -3.02 9.13 9.76
N GLY A 181 -3.45 7.88 9.64
CA GLY A 181 -4.47 7.27 10.49
C GLY A 181 -3.97 6.10 11.31
N THR A 182 -4.54 5.92 12.51
CA THR A 182 -4.32 4.73 13.35
C THR A 182 -5.63 4.18 13.88
N THR A 183 -5.74 2.86 13.96
CA THR A 183 -6.90 2.20 14.58
C THR A 183 -6.77 2.23 16.10
N PRO A 184 -7.73 2.81 16.86
CA PRO A 184 -7.71 2.76 18.32
C PRO A 184 -7.80 1.32 18.85
N SER A 185 -7.34 1.07 20.07
CA SER A 185 -7.59 -0.21 20.76
C SER A 185 -9.09 -0.48 20.84
N GLY A 186 -9.51 -1.69 20.43
CA GLY A 186 -10.94 -2.07 20.33
C GLY A 186 -11.69 -1.46 19.14
N GLY A 187 -11.02 -0.66 18.30
CA GLY A 187 -11.56 -0.13 17.05
C GLY A 187 -11.30 -1.07 15.87
N THR A 188 -12.03 -0.85 14.78
CA THR A 188 -11.94 -1.65 13.54
C THR A 188 -11.50 -0.85 12.32
N THR A 189 -11.36 0.48 12.45
CA THR A 189 -10.99 1.37 11.35
C THR A 189 -9.99 2.45 11.78
N PRO A 190 -9.06 2.87 10.89
CA PRO A 190 -8.12 3.93 11.20
C PRO A 190 -8.82 5.29 11.28
N VAL A 191 -8.53 6.03 12.36
CA VAL A 191 -8.95 7.42 12.52
C VAL A 191 -7.75 8.36 12.31
N GLU A 192 -7.98 9.53 11.72
CA GLU A 192 -6.93 10.50 11.44
C GLU A 192 -6.26 11.02 12.72
N ARG A 193 -4.94 11.03 12.73
CA ARG A 193 -4.10 11.50 13.84
C ARG A 193 -3.26 12.72 13.49
N LEU A 194 -2.78 12.79 12.26
CA LEU A 194 -1.94 13.85 11.72
C LEU A 194 -2.38 14.13 10.28
N ARG A 195 -2.38 15.41 9.90
CA ARG A 195 -2.67 15.85 8.54
C ARG A 195 -1.70 16.95 8.11
N ILE A 196 -1.38 16.96 6.83
CA ILE A 196 -0.74 18.06 6.12
C ILE A 196 -1.72 18.53 5.03
N GLY A 197 -2.26 19.75 5.17
CA GLY A 197 -3.22 20.35 4.24
C GLY A 197 -2.58 20.82 2.93
N ASN A 198 -3.42 21.15 1.95
CA ASN A 198 -2.98 21.67 0.64
C ASN A 198 -2.19 23.00 0.72
N ASP A 199 -2.39 23.75 1.80
CA ASP A 199 -1.74 25.02 2.12
C ASP A 199 -0.48 24.85 2.98
N GLY A 200 -0.10 23.61 3.27
CA GLY A 200 1.05 23.26 4.10
C GLY A 200 0.76 23.26 5.60
N THR A 201 -0.48 23.51 6.04
CA THR A 201 -0.85 23.42 7.46
C THR A 201 -0.66 22.01 8.00
N VAL A 202 -0.08 21.90 9.20
CA VAL A 202 0.07 20.62 9.91
C VAL A 202 -0.83 20.62 11.14
N THR A 203 -1.74 19.66 11.20
CA THR A 203 -2.70 19.52 12.31
C THR A 203 -2.57 18.18 13.01
N HIS A 204 -2.85 18.15 14.32
CA HIS A 204 -2.87 16.91 15.11
C HIS A 204 -4.23 16.62 15.73
N ARG A 205 -4.45 15.36 16.13
CA ARG A 205 -5.65 14.87 16.83
C ARG A 205 -6.94 15.16 16.05
N SER A 206 -6.97 14.74 14.77
CA SER A 206 -8.14 14.92 13.89
C SER A 206 -8.51 16.40 13.70
N ASN A 207 -7.53 17.23 13.33
CA ASN A 207 -7.70 18.68 13.10
C ASN A 207 -8.06 19.51 14.34
N ALA A 208 -7.98 18.94 15.55
CA ALA A 208 -8.35 19.66 16.77
C ALA A 208 -7.30 20.69 17.23
N THR A 209 -6.09 20.68 16.68
CA THR A 209 -5.12 21.77 16.89
C THR A 209 -4.19 21.88 15.69
N VAL A 210 -3.99 23.11 15.24
CA VAL A 210 -2.94 23.48 14.29
C VAL A 210 -1.61 23.52 15.04
N VAL A 211 -0.64 22.75 14.57
CA VAL A 211 0.72 22.72 15.14
C VAL A 211 1.67 23.55 14.28
N ILE A 212 1.42 23.68 12.98
CA ILE A 212 2.20 24.54 12.06
C ILE A 212 1.24 25.10 11.00
N ASP A 213 1.36 26.38 10.64
CA ASP A 213 0.68 27.00 9.49
C ASP A 213 1.58 28.07 8.83
N ALA A 214 1.14 28.65 7.73
CA ALA A 214 1.92 29.65 6.98
C ALA A 214 2.30 30.91 7.79
N ASN A 215 1.58 31.20 8.87
CA ASN A 215 1.79 32.34 9.76
C ASN A 215 2.36 31.92 11.13
N SER A 216 2.62 30.63 11.38
CA SER A 216 3.05 30.13 12.69
C SER A 216 4.23 29.16 12.60
N HIS A 217 5.09 29.20 13.63
CA HIS A 217 6.22 28.27 13.75
C HIS A 217 5.74 26.95 14.38
N LEU A 218 5.68 26.86 15.71
CA LEU A 218 5.10 25.72 16.43
C LEU A 218 3.94 26.22 17.31
N GLY A 219 2.74 25.78 16.97
CA GLY A 219 1.52 25.96 17.75
C GLY A 219 1.49 25.02 18.94
N LEU A 220 1.48 25.60 20.14
CA LEU A 220 1.17 24.87 21.36
C LEU A 220 -0.33 24.90 21.62
N ARG A 221 -0.86 23.83 22.21
CA ARG A 221 -2.25 23.82 22.64
C ARG A 221 -2.45 24.92 23.69
N SER A 222 -3.43 25.79 23.44
CA SER A 222 -3.76 26.91 24.33
C SER A 222 -4.92 26.56 25.24
N TYR A 223 -4.80 26.93 26.51
CA TYR A 223 -5.87 26.81 27.50
C TYR A 223 -6.09 28.16 28.19
N THR A 224 -7.28 28.37 28.74
CA THR A 224 -7.46 29.38 29.77
C THR A 224 -7.09 28.79 31.12
N VAL A 225 -6.84 29.64 32.12
CA VAL A 225 -6.62 29.19 33.50
C VAL A 225 -7.76 28.27 33.98
N ALA A 226 -9.00 28.61 33.64
CA ALA A 226 -10.18 27.82 34.01
C ALA A 226 -10.33 26.49 33.25
N THR A 227 -9.63 26.30 32.12
CA THR A 227 -9.76 25.11 31.26
C THR A 227 -8.48 24.28 31.19
N LEU A 228 -7.54 24.53 32.09
CA LEU A 228 -6.30 23.75 32.18
C LEU A 228 -6.61 22.27 32.41
N PRO A 229 -5.99 21.36 31.63
CA PRO A 229 -6.05 19.95 31.92
C PRO A 229 -5.22 19.64 33.18
N SER A 230 -5.41 18.44 33.74
CA SER A 230 -4.48 17.92 34.75
C SER A 230 -3.03 17.98 34.25
N ALA A 231 -2.11 18.35 35.13
CA ALA A 231 -0.69 18.35 34.84
C ALA A 231 -0.22 16.95 34.39
N ALA A 232 0.66 16.92 33.40
CA ALA A 232 1.22 15.67 32.91
C ALA A 232 2.39 15.22 33.81
N ALA A 233 2.49 13.92 34.10
CA ALA A 233 3.59 13.35 34.89
C ALA A 233 4.99 13.64 34.28
N ALA A 234 5.07 13.79 32.95
CA ALA A 234 6.28 14.20 32.24
C ALA A 234 6.27 15.70 31.95
N GLY A 235 7.45 16.31 31.79
CA GLY A 235 7.59 17.70 31.36
C GLY A 235 6.88 17.95 30.03
N ARG A 236 5.83 18.78 30.06
CA ARG A 236 5.06 19.22 28.89
C ARG A 236 4.99 20.73 28.88
N LEU A 237 4.90 21.32 27.69
CA LEU A 237 4.77 22.75 27.46
C LEU A 237 3.39 23.04 26.88
N ILE A 238 2.72 24.06 27.39
CA ILE A 238 1.45 24.58 26.87
C ILE A 238 1.49 26.09 26.78
N CYS A 239 0.59 26.66 25.98
CA CYS A 239 0.27 28.07 26.07
C CYS A 239 -0.92 28.23 27.02
N VAL A 240 -0.85 29.19 27.94
CA VAL A 240 -1.98 29.57 28.78
C VAL A 240 -2.30 31.03 28.48
N SER A 241 -3.54 31.30 28.12
CA SER A 241 -4.04 32.65 27.85
C SER A 241 -5.24 32.95 28.74
N ASN A 242 -5.14 33.94 29.60
CA ASN A 242 -6.28 34.45 30.39
C ASN A 242 -7.10 35.52 29.62
N GLY A 243 -7.26 35.35 28.29
CA GLY A 243 -7.81 36.36 27.39
C GLY A 243 -6.74 37.01 26.50
N THR A 244 -7.04 38.19 25.96
CA THR A 244 -6.22 38.86 24.93
C THR A 244 -4.89 39.43 25.43
N GLY A 245 -4.68 39.54 26.77
CA GLY A 245 -3.53 40.22 27.37
C GLY A 245 -2.35 39.34 27.80
N ASN A 246 -2.56 38.26 28.59
CA ASN A 246 -1.44 37.48 29.15
C ASN A 246 -1.39 36.07 28.57
N LYS A 247 -0.76 35.94 27.40
CA LYS A 247 -0.35 34.64 26.83
C LYS A 247 1.03 34.30 27.36
N ARG A 248 1.14 33.26 28.18
CA ARG A 248 2.42 32.79 28.74
C ARG A 248 2.58 31.29 28.52
N LEU A 249 3.83 30.85 28.44
CA LEU A 249 4.17 29.44 28.43
C LEU A 249 4.09 28.87 29.85
N ALA A 250 3.55 27.67 29.98
CA ALA A 250 3.55 26.91 31.23
C ALA A 250 4.13 25.52 31.03
N VAL A 251 4.87 25.05 32.03
CA VAL A 251 5.49 23.72 32.06
C VAL A 251 4.86 22.85 33.13
N SER A 252 4.66 21.57 32.85
CA SER A 252 4.20 20.60 33.85
C SER A 252 5.36 20.16 34.75
N ASP A 253 5.18 20.19 36.06
CA ASP A 253 6.13 19.62 37.04
C ASP A 253 5.77 18.19 37.50
N GLY A 254 4.72 17.61 36.92
CA GLY A 254 4.18 16.30 37.31
C GLY A 254 2.97 16.38 38.24
N THR A 255 2.79 17.50 38.94
CA THR A 255 1.72 17.72 39.93
C THR A 255 0.87 18.96 39.63
N GLY A 256 1.46 19.98 39.00
CA GLY A 256 0.82 21.22 38.60
C GLY A 256 1.46 21.82 37.36
N TRP A 257 0.73 22.73 36.70
CA TRP A 257 1.29 23.58 35.66
C TRP A 257 1.99 24.77 36.32
N ARG A 258 3.18 25.11 35.85
CA ARG A 258 4.04 26.17 36.39
C ARG A 258 4.35 27.21 35.34
N TRP A 259 4.35 28.47 35.74
CA TRP A 259 4.96 29.55 34.97
C TRP A 259 6.49 29.42 34.95
N PRO A 260 7.21 30.13 34.06
CA PRO A 260 8.67 30.07 34.01
C PRO A 260 9.37 30.53 35.29
N ASP A 261 8.66 31.31 36.12
CA ASP A 261 9.11 31.77 37.44
C ASP A 261 8.84 30.73 38.57
N GLY A 262 8.23 29.59 38.26
CA GLY A 262 7.94 28.51 39.21
C GLY A 262 6.61 28.63 39.96
N ALA A 263 5.86 29.72 39.78
CA ALA A 263 4.53 29.86 40.38
C ALA A 263 3.52 28.91 39.72
N LEU A 264 2.52 28.45 40.49
CA LEU A 264 1.42 27.64 39.95
C LEU A 264 0.58 28.44 38.96
N VAL A 265 0.13 27.77 37.91
CA VAL A 265 -0.94 28.27 37.05
C VAL A 265 -2.27 27.96 37.73
N SER A 266 -2.84 28.98 38.36
CA SER A 266 -4.10 28.95 39.12
C SER A 266 -5.02 30.08 38.73
#